data_AF-A0A3N5V3Q5-F1
#
_entry.id   AF-A0A3N5V3Q5-F1
#
_cell.length_a   1.000
_cell.length_b   1.000
_cell.length_c   1.000
_cell.angle_alpha   90.00
_cell.angle_beta   90.00
_cell.angle_gamma   90.00
#
_symmetry.space_group_name_H-M   'P 1'
#
loop_
_entity.id
_entity.type
_entity.pdbx_description
1 polymer ?
#
loop_
_entity_poly.entity_id
_entity_poly.type
_entity_poly.pdbx_seq_one_letter_code
_entity_poly.pdbx_strand_id
1 'polypeptide(L)'
;RESSLGYLGMFGLADKRDMVASKLPMGEQRYLELARALATEPKLLILDEPTSGLNDSERDDFREVVSQIRKKGITLLVIEHHMKFIMELCDDIVVLNFGVKIEEGSPREIQASPKVIEAYLGTEEAVDP
;
A
#
# COMPACT_ATOMS: atom_id res chain seq x y z
N ARG A 1 4.99 -2.62 -26.29
CA ARG A 1 3.57 -2.79 -26.70
C ARG A 1 3.02 -4.13 -26.24
N GLU A 2 3.69 -5.24 -26.55
CA GLU A 2 3.33 -6.58 -26.06
C GLU A 2 3.46 -6.69 -24.53
N SER A 3 4.54 -6.13 -23.96
CA SER A 3 4.72 -5.98 -22.51
C SER A 3 3.62 -5.17 -21.84
N SER A 4 3.24 -4.03 -22.42
CA SER A 4 2.23 -3.11 -21.86
C SER A 4 0.84 -3.73 -21.79
N LEU A 5 0.43 -4.51 -22.80
CA LEU A 5 -0.84 -5.24 -22.80
C LEU A 5 -0.82 -6.40 -21.80
N GLY A 6 0.33 -7.05 -21.62
CA GLY A 6 0.52 -8.08 -20.60
C GLY A 6 0.27 -7.55 -19.18
N TYR A 7 0.78 -6.35 -18.87
CA TYR A 7 0.51 -5.72 -17.58
C TYR A 7 -0.97 -5.37 -17.40
N LEU A 8 -1.63 -4.78 -18.40
CA LEU A 8 -3.08 -4.53 -18.31
C LEU A 8 -3.87 -5.83 -18.10
N GLY A 9 -3.49 -6.91 -18.79
CA GLY A 9 -4.09 -8.23 -18.59
C GLY A 9 -3.92 -8.77 -17.17
N MET A 10 -2.74 -8.59 -16.57
CA MET A 10 -2.46 -9.00 -15.19
C MET A 10 -3.40 -8.34 -14.17
N PHE A 11 -3.89 -7.15 -14.47
CA PHE A 11 -4.80 -6.38 -13.62
C PHE A 11 -6.26 -6.40 -14.10
N GLY A 12 -6.62 -7.22 -15.10
CA GLY A 12 -7.98 -7.28 -15.61
C GLY A 12 -8.45 -6.02 -16.35
N LEU A 13 -7.52 -5.24 -16.92
CA LEU A 13 -7.80 -3.97 -17.61
C LEU A 13 -7.62 -4.07 -19.14
N ALA A 14 -7.42 -5.27 -19.68
CA ALA A 14 -7.10 -5.46 -21.11
C ALA A 14 -8.23 -5.02 -22.05
N ASP A 15 -9.49 -5.24 -21.67
CA ASP A 15 -10.71 -4.81 -22.36
C ASP A 15 -10.91 -3.29 -22.32
N LYS A 16 -10.25 -2.61 -21.38
CA LYS A 16 -10.34 -1.16 -21.14
C LYS A 16 -9.14 -0.37 -21.67
N ARG A 17 -8.27 -0.99 -22.48
CA ARG A 17 -7.02 -0.38 -22.97
C ARG A 17 -7.19 0.96 -23.69
N ASP A 18 -8.35 1.17 -24.32
CA ASP A 18 -8.66 2.36 -25.12
C ASP A 18 -9.53 3.36 -24.33
N MET A 19 -9.85 3.06 -23.06
CA MET A 19 -10.63 3.93 -22.19
C MET A 19 -9.75 5.02 -21.57
N VAL A 20 -10.30 6.23 -21.45
CA VAL A 20 -9.63 7.33 -20.76
C VAL A 20 -9.50 6.99 -19.27
N ALA A 21 -8.28 7.07 -18.74
CA ALA A 21 -7.98 6.65 -17.37
C ALA A 21 -8.87 7.32 -16.29
N SER A 22 -9.22 8.59 -16.45
CA SER A 22 -10.11 9.31 -15.51
C SER A 22 -11.54 8.77 -15.46
N LYS A 23 -11.95 7.92 -16.41
CA LYS A 23 -13.26 7.25 -16.43
C LYS A 23 -13.25 5.88 -15.75
N LEU A 24 -12.07 5.36 -15.37
CA LEU A 24 -11.98 4.12 -14.61
C LEU A 24 -12.53 4.34 -13.19
N PRO A 25 -13.21 3.35 -12.59
CA PRO A 25 -13.43 3.30 -11.15
C PRO A 25 -12.12 3.45 -10.38
N MET A 26 -12.17 3.98 -9.16
CA MET A 26 -10.95 4.35 -8.43
C MET A 26 -10.04 3.14 -8.13
N GLY A 27 -10.62 1.98 -7.79
CA GLY A 27 -9.85 0.73 -7.66
C GLY A 27 -9.12 0.33 -8.93
N GLU A 28 -9.76 0.49 -10.09
CA GLU A 28 -9.13 0.22 -11.39
C GLU A 28 -8.05 1.25 -11.73
N GLN A 29 -8.19 2.51 -11.29
CA GLN A 29 -7.12 3.50 -11.42
C GLN A 29 -5.89 3.10 -10.61
N ARG A 30 -6.04 2.57 -9.38
CA ARG A 30 -4.92 2.03 -8.58
C ARG A 30 -4.22 0.89 -9.28
N TYR A 31 -4.98 -0.04 -9.85
CA TYR A 31 -4.41 -1.13 -10.62
C TYR A 31 -3.69 -0.65 -11.89
N LEU A 32 -4.22 0.37 -12.58
CA LEU A 32 -3.54 0.99 -13.72
C LEU A 32 -2.23 1.68 -13.31
N GLU A 33 -2.21 2.39 -12.19
CA GLU A 33 -0.99 3.02 -11.64
C GLU A 33 0.08 1.97 -11.35
N LEU A 34 -0.31 0.86 -10.73
CA LEU A 34 0.56 -0.27 -10.44
C LEU A 34 1.06 -0.96 -11.72
N ALA A 35 0.18 -1.16 -12.71
CA ALA A 35 0.54 -1.67 -14.04
C ALA A 35 1.60 -0.81 -14.73
N ARG A 36 1.42 0.52 -14.67
CA ARG A 36 2.35 1.50 -15.23
C ARG A 36 3.70 1.43 -14.52
N ALA A 37 3.72 1.32 -13.19
CA ALA A 37 4.94 1.24 -12.41
C ALA A 37 5.72 -0.05 -12.73
N LEU A 38 5.04 -1.20 -12.77
CA LEU A 38 5.66 -2.49 -13.08
C LEU A 38 6.18 -2.60 -14.50
N ALA A 39 5.56 -1.89 -15.45
CA ALA A 39 6.04 -1.84 -16.82
C ALA A 39 7.45 -1.25 -16.99
N THR A 40 7.99 -0.61 -15.94
CA THR A 40 9.38 -0.14 -15.89
C THR A 40 10.39 -1.19 -15.42
N GLU A 41 9.91 -2.41 -15.11
CA GLU A 41 10.70 -3.52 -14.56
C GLU A 41 11.52 -3.11 -13.31
N PRO A 42 10.87 -2.52 -12.28
CA PRO A 42 11.58 -1.95 -11.14
C PRO A 42 12.15 -3.04 -10.23
N LYS A 43 13.30 -2.74 -9.63
CA LYS A 43 13.83 -3.53 -8.50
C LYS A 43 13.23 -3.11 -7.16
N LEU A 44 12.86 -1.83 -7.03
CA LEU A 44 12.20 -1.24 -5.87
C LEU A 44 10.95 -0.51 -6.34
N LEU A 45 9.82 -0.81 -5.70
CA LEU A 45 8.55 -0.13 -5.91
C LEU A 45 8.17 0.62 -4.63
N ILE A 46 7.96 1.92 -4.75
CA ILE A 46 7.48 2.77 -3.65
C ILE A 46 5.98 2.99 -3.85
N LEU A 47 5.20 2.67 -2.82
CA LEU A 47 3.75 2.82 -2.79
C LEU A 47 3.40 3.86 -1.74
N ASP A 48 2.93 5.02 -2.19
CA ASP A 48 2.54 6.14 -1.32
C ASP A 48 1.01 6.17 -1.18
N GLU A 49 0.52 5.85 0.01
CA GLU A 49 -0.89 5.67 0.36
C GLU A 49 -1.72 4.90 -0.69
N PRO A 50 -1.26 3.70 -1.10
CA PRO A 50 -1.82 3.03 -2.27
C PRO A 50 -3.27 2.56 -2.06
N THR A 51 -3.72 2.46 -0.80
CA THR A 51 -5.06 1.99 -0.46
C THR A 51 -6.08 3.11 -0.27
N SER A 52 -5.65 4.37 -0.43
CA SER A 52 -6.49 5.54 -0.23
C SER A 52 -7.71 5.53 -1.14
N GLY A 53 -8.88 5.53 -0.49
CA GLY A 53 -10.21 5.53 -1.09
C GLY A 53 -10.69 4.20 -1.69
N LEU A 54 -10.01 3.09 -1.39
CA LEU A 54 -10.54 1.74 -1.54
C LEU A 54 -11.44 1.39 -0.35
N ASN A 55 -12.47 0.57 -0.60
CA ASN A 55 -13.19 -0.10 0.50
C ASN A 55 -12.39 -1.28 1.07
N ASP A 56 -12.87 -1.89 2.16
CA ASP A 56 -12.13 -2.97 2.85
C ASP A 56 -11.90 -4.20 1.96
N SER A 57 -12.88 -4.59 1.15
CA SER A 57 -12.74 -5.72 0.21
C SER A 57 -11.72 -5.40 -0.88
N GLU A 58 -11.82 -4.21 -1.48
CA GLU A 58 -10.88 -3.77 -2.51
C GLU A 58 -9.45 -3.63 -1.96
N ARG A 59 -9.30 -3.23 -0.70
CA ARG A 59 -8.00 -3.14 -0.04
C ARG A 59 -7.39 -4.51 0.17
N ASP A 60 -8.18 -5.50 0.59
CA ASP A 60 -7.72 -6.88 0.76
C ASP A 60 -7.31 -7.50 -0.60
N ASP A 61 -8.08 -7.25 -1.67
CA ASP A 61 -7.75 -7.67 -3.03
C ASP A 61 -6.44 -7.01 -3.52
N PHE A 62 -6.30 -5.70 -3.29
CA PHE A 62 -5.09 -4.95 -3.64
C PHE A 62 -3.87 -5.48 -2.89
N ARG A 63 -4.00 -5.80 -1.60
CA ARG A 63 -2.93 -6.40 -0.79
C ARG A 63 -2.45 -7.72 -1.39
N GLU A 64 -3.37 -8.58 -1.81
CA GLU A 64 -3.02 -9.88 -2.41
C GLU A 64 -2.22 -9.67 -3.70
N VAL A 65 -2.65 -8.74 -4.55
CA VAL A 65 -1.93 -8.40 -5.78
C VAL A 65 -0.51 -7.88 -5.49
N VAL A 66 -0.36 -6.99 -4.51
CA VAL A 66 0.95 -6.48 -4.09
C VAL A 66 1.84 -7.58 -3.48
N SER A 67 1.26 -8.53 -2.74
CA SER A 67 1.97 -9.71 -2.24
C SER A 67 2.51 -10.59 -3.38
N GLN A 68 1.74 -10.78 -4.45
CA GLN A 68 2.20 -11.51 -5.63
C GLN A 68 3.35 -10.79 -6.36
N ILE A 69 3.34 -9.46 -6.37
CA ILE A 69 4.44 -8.65 -6.92
C ILE A 69 5.72 -8.86 -6.10
N ARG A 70 5.63 -8.81 -4.77
CA ARG A 70 6.75 -9.11 -3.86
C ARG A 70 7.34 -10.50 -4.12
N LYS A 71 6.50 -11.51 -4.33
CA LYS A 71 6.94 -12.89 -4.64
C LYS A 71 7.74 -13.01 -5.95
N LYS A 72 7.65 -12.02 -6.85
CA LYS A 72 8.47 -11.95 -8.07
C LYS A 72 9.87 -11.34 -7.83
N GLY A 73 10.23 -11.05 -6.58
CA GLY A 73 11.54 -10.52 -6.20
C GLY A 73 11.66 -8.99 -6.27
N ILE A 74 10.53 -8.28 -6.39
CA ILE A 74 10.50 -6.81 -6.34
C ILE A 74 10.46 -6.37 -4.88
N THR A 75 11.40 -5.51 -4.47
CA THR A 75 11.38 -4.89 -3.13
C THR A 75 10.26 -3.85 -3.06
N LEU A 76 9.55 -3.81 -1.94
CA LEU A 76 8.47 -2.86 -1.71
C LEU A 76 8.86 -1.91 -0.57
N LEU A 77 8.61 -0.61 -0.76
CA LEU A 77 8.54 0.38 0.31
C LEU A 77 7.13 0.95 0.32
N VAL A 78 6.43 0.83 1.43
CA VAL A 78 5.03 1.23 1.55
C VAL A 78 4.91 2.34 2.59
N ILE A 79 4.26 3.43 2.21
CA ILE A 79 3.86 4.52 3.09
C ILE A 79 2.34 4.43 3.20
N GLU A 80 1.82 4.20 4.40
CA GLU A 80 0.40 3.99 4.61
C GLU A 80 0.08 4.10 6.11
N HIS A 81 -1.14 4.51 6.43
CA HIS A 81 -1.62 4.63 7.81
C HIS A 81 -2.62 3.52 8.17
N HIS A 82 -3.10 2.73 7.20
CA HIS A 82 -4.00 1.61 7.44
C HIS A 82 -3.28 0.39 8.07
N MET A 83 -3.41 0.23 9.39
CA MET A 83 -2.66 -0.78 10.17
C MET A 83 -2.85 -2.22 9.68
N LYS A 84 -4.07 -2.70 9.46
CA LYS A 84 -4.28 -4.08 8.97
C LYS A 84 -3.51 -4.36 7.67
N PHE A 85 -3.44 -3.39 6.77
CA PHE A 85 -2.77 -3.56 5.48
C PHE A 85 -1.25 -3.69 5.67
N ILE A 86 -0.65 -2.81 6.47
CA ILE A 86 0.79 -2.82 6.72
C ILE A 86 1.22 -4.06 7.49
N MET A 87 0.47 -4.46 8.52
CA MET A 87 0.78 -5.63 9.35
C MET A 87 0.73 -6.95 8.57
N GLU A 88 -0.15 -7.04 7.57
CA GLU A 88 -0.29 -8.25 6.74
C GLU A 88 0.67 -8.27 5.53
N LEU A 89 1.27 -7.13 5.17
CA LEU A 89 2.09 -7.00 3.96
C LEU A 89 3.59 -6.88 4.23
N CYS A 90 3.98 -6.13 5.27
CA CYS A 90 5.37 -5.73 5.50
C CYS A 90 6.10 -6.71 6.42
N ASP A 91 7.40 -6.94 6.15
CA ASP A 91 8.27 -7.75 7.01
C ASP A 91 8.87 -6.92 8.16
N ASP A 92 9.22 -5.66 7.86
CA ASP A 92 9.76 -4.66 8.78
C ASP A 92 8.98 -3.35 8.62
N ILE A 93 8.75 -2.65 9.74
CA ILE A 93 7.94 -1.43 9.80
C ILE A 93 8.71 -0.37 10.57
N VAL A 94 8.71 0.86 10.04
CA VAL A 94 9.17 2.06 10.73
C VAL A 94 7.95 2.93 11.04
N VAL A 95 7.77 3.29 12.30
CA VAL A 95 6.66 4.17 12.72
C VAL A 95 7.20 5.57 12.99
N LEU A 96 6.58 6.55 12.33
CA LEU A 96 6.86 7.97 12.51
C LEU A 96 5.70 8.65 13.23
N ASN A 97 5.99 9.48 14.23
CA ASN A 97 5.03 10.40 14.84
C ASN A 97 5.62 11.80 14.86
N PHE A 98 4.88 12.80 14.36
CA PHE A 98 5.35 14.18 14.19
C PHE A 98 6.74 14.30 13.53
N GLY A 99 6.99 13.48 12.51
CA GLY A 99 8.27 13.47 11.77
C GLY A 99 9.44 12.80 12.51
N VAL A 100 9.21 12.23 13.70
CA VAL A 100 10.23 11.54 14.50
C VAL A 100 9.97 10.04 14.47
N LYS A 101 11.01 9.23 14.27
CA LYS A 101 10.92 7.78 14.40
C LYS A 101 10.68 7.39 15.85
N ILE A 102 9.55 6.77 16.13
CA ILE A 102 9.18 6.33 17.49
C ILE A 102 9.47 4.86 17.74
N GLU A 103 9.39 4.03 16.69
CA GLU A 103 9.55 2.58 16.77
C GLU A 103 9.99 2.02 15.41
N GLU A 104 10.69 0.88 15.45
CA GLU A 104 11.08 0.10 14.27
C GLU A 104 11.13 -1.39 14.64
N GLY A 105 10.57 -2.25 13.80
CA GLY A 105 10.59 -3.69 14.02
C GLY A 105 9.58 -4.45 13.17
N SER A 106 9.40 -5.72 13.49
CA SER A 106 8.42 -6.59 12.83
C SER A 106 6.98 -6.15 13.12
N PRO A 107 5.99 -6.54 12.30
CA PRO A 107 4.57 -6.31 12.57
C PRO A 107 4.12 -6.65 13.99
N ARG A 108 4.63 -7.77 14.52
CA ARG A 108 4.30 -8.23 15.87
C ARG A 108 4.87 -7.32 16.96
N GLU A 109 6.08 -6.83 16.79
CA GLU A 109 6.73 -5.91 17.73
C GLU A 109 6.04 -4.54 17.70
N ILE A 110 5.74 -4.02 16.50
CA ILE A 110 5.03 -2.74 16.34
C ILE A 110 3.63 -2.80 16.97
N GLN A 111 2.88 -3.88 16.71
CA GLN A 111 1.53 -4.04 17.28
C GLN A 111 1.54 -4.11 18.82
N ALA A 112 2.61 -4.62 19.42
CA ALA A 112 2.75 -4.70 20.87
C ALA A 112 3.39 -3.45 21.50
N SER A 113 3.88 -2.49 20.70
CA SER A 113 4.58 -1.32 21.22
C SER A 113 3.62 -0.33 21.88
N PRO A 114 3.79 -0.04 23.20
CA PRO A 114 2.98 0.97 23.88
C PRO A 114 3.07 2.35 23.24
N LYS A 115 4.25 2.74 22.72
CA LYS A 115 4.46 4.03 22.05
C LYS A 115 3.65 4.16 20.77
N VAL A 116 3.53 3.06 20.02
CA VAL A 116 2.76 3.02 18.77
C VAL A 116 1.27 3.05 19.09
N ILE A 117 0.82 2.29 20.09
CA ILE A 117 -0.56 2.29 20.56
C ILE A 117 -0.98 3.69 21.02
N GLU A 118 -0.16 4.34 21.84
CA GLU A 118 -0.37 5.71 22.33
C GLU A 118 -0.42 6.72 21.17
N ALA A 119 0.51 6.64 20.21
CA ALA A 119 0.52 7.51 19.05
C ALA A 119 -0.71 7.32 18.13
N TYR A 120 -1.25 6.09 18.05
CA TYR A 120 -2.38 5.77 17.17
C TYR A 120 -3.75 6.09 17.81
N LEU A 121 -3.89 5.90 19.12
CA LEU A 121 -5.12 6.22 19.86
C LEU A 121 -5.18 7.71 20.27
N GLY A 122 -4.03 8.38 20.29
CA GLY A 122 -3.86 9.67 20.94
C GLY A 122 -3.83 9.52 22.46
N THR A 123 -2.97 10.28 23.12
CA THR A 123 -3.31 10.71 24.49
C THR A 123 -4.58 11.53 24.36
N GLU A 124 -5.68 11.12 25.00
CA GLU A 124 -6.73 12.09 25.34
C GLU A 124 -5.99 13.29 25.91
N GLU A 125 -6.07 14.44 25.21
CA GLU A 125 -5.47 15.67 25.71
C GLU A 125 -5.94 15.80 27.15
N ALA A 126 -4.99 15.74 28.09
CA ALA A 126 -5.23 16.11 29.46
C ALA A 126 -5.87 17.49 29.37
N VAL A 127 -7.16 17.55 29.71
CA VAL A 127 -7.92 18.79 29.84
C VAL A 127 -7.11 19.66 30.80
N ASP A 128 -6.44 20.67 30.23
CA ASP A 128 -5.71 21.67 30.99
C ASP A 128 -6.74 22.39 31.89
N PRO A 129 -6.51 22.44 33.23
CA PRO A 129 -7.52 22.85 34.22
C PRO A 129 -7.99 24.30 34.14
#